data_AF-A0A2X3KI77-F1
#
_entry.id   AF-A0A2X3KI77-F1
#
_cell.length_a   1.000
_cell.length_b   1.000
_cell.length_c   1.000
_cell.angle_alpha   90.00
_cell.angle_beta   90.00
_cell.angle_gamma   90.00
#
_symmetry.space_group_name_H-M   'P 1'
#
loop_
_entity.id
_entity.type
_entity.pdbx_description
1 polymer ?
#
loop_
_entity_poly.entity_id
_entity_poly.type
_entity_poly.pdbx_seq_one_letter_code
_entity_poly.pdbx_strand_id
1 'polypeptide(L)'
;MPRGLELLIAQTILQGFDAQYGRFLEVTSGAQQRFEQADWHAVQQAMKNRIHLYDHHVGLVVEQLRCITNGQSTDAAFLLRVKEHYTRLLPDYPRFEIAESFLTPCTVGYLTTARLLPSGFLSLALSQSAAFVPFPARWRKTFTRSRLGISTDARYQRPAAAPALAE
;
A
#
# COMPACT_ATOMS: atom_id res chain seq x y z
N MET A 1 6.71 3.97 -32.34
CA MET A 1 5.61 3.13 -31.82
C MET A 1 5.17 3.64 -30.45
N PRO A 2 4.32 4.69 -30.38
CA PRO A 2 3.98 5.36 -29.11
C PRO A 2 3.13 4.51 -28.14
N ARG A 3 2.26 3.64 -28.67
CA ARG A 3 1.38 2.78 -27.85
C ARG A 3 2.12 1.76 -26.96
N GLY A 4 3.31 1.31 -27.36
CA GLY A 4 4.09 0.33 -26.58
C GLY A 4 4.68 0.94 -25.31
N LEU A 5 5.11 2.21 -25.39
CA LEU A 5 5.68 2.92 -24.25
C LEU A 5 4.62 3.25 -23.18
N GLU A 6 3.44 3.67 -23.61
CA GLU A 6 2.31 4.00 -22.71
C GLU A 6 1.88 2.77 -21.89
N LEU A 7 1.78 1.61 -22.52
CA LEU A 7 1.47 0.35 -21.85
C LEU A 7 2.61 -0.10 -20.91
N LEU A 8 3.87 0.05 -21.33
CA LEU A 8 5.03 -0.29 -20.51
C LEU A 8 5.06 0.53 -19.22
N ILE A 9 4.78 1.83 -19.30
CA ILE A 9 4.69 2.69 -18.13
C ILE A 9 3.55 2.26 -17.21
N ALA A 10 2.36 1.98 -17.75
CA ALA A 10 1.23 1.50 -16.95
C ALA A 10 1.57 0.20 -16.20
N GLN A 11 2.22 -0.75 -16.88
CA GLN A 11 2.70 -2.00 -16.27
C GLN A 11 3.77 -1.76 -15.21
N THR A 12 4.70 -0.84 -15.45
CA THR A 12 5.78 -0.49 -14.49
C THR A 12 5.19 0.09 -13.21
N ILE A 13 4.19 0.98 -13.32
CA ILE A 13 3.48 1.54 -12.15
C ILE A 13 2.77 0.43 -11.37
N LEU A 14 2.11 -0.51 -12.07
CA LEU A 14 1.41 -1.62 -11.42
C LEU A 14 2.38 -2.58 -10.71
N GLN A 15 3.51 -2.88 -11.33
CA GLN A 15 4.59 -3.67 -10.71
C GLN A 15 5.19 -2.97 -9.48
N GLY A 16 5.33 -1.64 -9.53
CA GLY A 16 5.74 -0.84 -8.39
C GLY A 16 4.77 -0.94 -7.21
N PHE A 17 3.46 -0.94 -7.52
CA PHE A 17 2.42 -1.18 -6.52
C PHE A 17 2.51 -2.60 -5.93
N ASP A 18 2.69 -3.63 -6.76
CA ASP A 18 2.89 -5.01 -6.29
C ASP A 18 4.06 -5.13 -5.31
N ALA A 19 5.20 -4.50 -5.63
CA ALA A 19 6.39 -4.48 -4.77
C ALA A 19 6.13 -3.74 -3.44
N GLN A 20 5.49 -2.57 -3.51
CA GLN A 20 5.11 -1.78 -2.34
C GLN A 20 4.20 -2.60 -1.41
N TYR A 21 3.17 -3.23 -1.99
CA TYR A 21 2.18 -3.99 -1.24
C TYR A 21 2.76 -5.29 -0.66
N GLY A 22 3.60 -6.00 -1.42
CA GLY A 22 4.32 -7.18 -0.94
C GLY A 22 5.17 -6.85 0.30
N ARG A 23 5.93 -5.75 0.23
CA ARG A 23 6.76 -5.31 1.35
C ARG A 23 5.93 -4.82 2.55
N PHE A 24 4.78 -4.20 2.31
CA PHE A 24 3.83 -3.86 3.36
C PHE A 24 3.32 -5.12 4.10
N LEU A 25 3.04 -6.21 3.38
CA LEU A 25 2.61 -7.47 3.98
C LEU A 25 3.72 -8.11 4.81
N GLU A 26 4.96 -8.09 4.33
CA GLU A 26 6.13 -8.59 5.07
C GLU A 26 6.34 -7.86 6.40
N VAL A 27 6.23 -6.52 6.42
CA VAL A 27 6.36 -5.74 7.66
C VAL A 27 5.24 -6.10 8.64
N THR A 28 4.02 -6.32 8.10
CA THR A 28 2.81 -6.59 8.89
C THR A 28 2.77 -8.03 9.42
N SER A 29 3.29 -9.01 8.69
CA SER A 29 3.30 -10.42 9.12
C SER A 29 4.14 -10.63 10.39
N GLY A 30 5.21 -9.86 10.57
CA GLY A 30 6.03 -9.88 11.79
C GLY A 30 5.39 -9.23 13.02
N ALA A 31 4.19 -8.66 12.93
CA ALA A 31 3.55 -7.97 14.06
C ALA A 31 3.23 -8.91 15.23
N GLN A 32 2.74 -10.13 14.94
CA GLN A 32 2.43 -11.13 15.97
C GLN A 32 3.68 -11.51 16.76
N GLN A 33 4.78 -11.82 16.08
CA GLN A 33 6.04 -12.18 16.71
C GLN A 33 6.54 -11.07 17.65
N ARG A 34 6.55 -9.81 17.20
CA ARG A 34 6.99 -8.67 18.02
C ARG A 34 6.11 -8.48 19.26
N PHE A 35 4.81 -8.72 19.11
CA PHE A 35 3.87 -8.67 20.23
C PHE A 35 4.11 -9.78 21.24
N GLU A 36 4.30 -11.03 20.78
CA GLU A 36 4.59 -12.19 21.63
C GLU A 36 5.93 -12.05 22.38
N GLN A 37 6.90 -11.39 21.76
CA GLN A 37 8.20 -11.08 22.37
C GLN A 37 8.17 -9.85 23.30
N ALA A 38 7.02 -9.17 23.42
CA ALA A 38 6.87 -7.90 24.14
C ALA A 38 7.87 -6.80 23.70
N ASP A 39 8.32 -6.83 22.45
CA ASP A 39 9.25 -5.84 21.89
C ASP A 39 8.50 -4.60 21.38
N TRP A 40 8.11 -3.75 22.33
CA TRP A 40 7.34 -2.54 22.05
C TRP A 40 8.09 -1.53 21.20
N HIS A 41 9.42 -1.47 21.32
CA HIS A 41 10.26 -0.60 20.51
C HIS A 41 10.28 -1.06 19.05
N ALA A 42 10.41 -2.36 18.78
CA ALA A 42 10.33 -2.89 17.43
C ALA A 42 8.93 -2.71 16.81
N VAL A 43 7.85 -2.78 17.59
CA VAL A 43 6.49 -2.47 17.10
C VAL A 43 6.40 -1.01 16.63
N GLN A 44 6.89 -0.06 17.43
CA GLN A 44 6.90 1.35 17.05
C GLN A 44 7.78 1.60 15.81
N GLN A 45 8.97 0.99 15.76
CA GLN A 45 9.86 1.13 14.62
C GLN A 45 9.27 0.53 13.34
N ALA A 46 8.64 -0.64 13.43
CA ALA A 46 7.96 -1.26 12.29
C ALA A 46 6.83 -0.37 11.75
N MET A 47 6.08 0.31 12.63
CA MET A 47 5.05 1.26 12.20
C MET A 47 5.64 2.47 11.47
N LYS A 48 6.73 3.05 12.00
CA LYS A 48 7.44 4.16 11.32
C LYS A 48 7.95 3.73 9.95
N ASN A 49 8.62 2.57 9.88
CA ASN A 49 9.14 2.02 8.63
C ASN A 49 8.02 1.82 7.59
N ARG A 50 6.84 1.37 8.03
CA ARG A 50 5.68 1.16 7.17
C ARG A 50 5.15 2.46 6.54
N ILE A 51 5.21 3.58 7.26
CA ILE A 51 4.80 4.89 6.73
C ILE A 51 5.74 5.34 5.60
N HIS A 52 7.05 5.28 5.84
CA HIS A 52 8.06 5.68 4.84
C HIS A 52 8.12 4.76 3.61
N LEU A 53 7.60 3.53 3.74
CA LEU A 53 7.66 2.53 2.70
C LEU A 53 6.92 2.93 1.43
N TYR A 54 5.80 3.65 1.59
CA TYR A 54 4.97 4.08 0.48
C TYR A 54 5.69 5.10 -0.39
N ASP A 55 6.15 6.19 0.22
CA ASP A 55 6.87 7.27 -0.47
C ASP A 55 8.15 6.77 -1.15
N HIS A 56 8.85 5.83 -0.50
CA HIS A 56 10.03 5.21 -1.08
C HIS A 56 9.73 4.48 -2.39
N HIS A 57 8.68 3.65 -2.42
CA HIS A 57 8.31 2.92 -3.64
C HIS A 57 7.78 3.85 -4.74
N VAL A 58 7.02 4.89 -4.39
CA VAL A 58 6.62 5.92 -5.35
C VAL A 58 7.86 6.56 -5.98
N GLY A 59 8.86 6.92 -5.17
CA GLY A 59 10.12 7.48 -5.67
C GLY A 59 10.88 6.55 -6.61
N LEU A 60 10.97 5.26 -6.27
CA LEU A 60 11.61 4.25 -7.12
C LEU A 60 10.91 4.11 -8.47
N VAL A 61 9.58 4.04 -8.48
CA VAL A 61 8.79 3.95 -9.71
C VAL A 61 8.99 5.20 -10.55
N VAL A 62 8.89 6.38 -9.96
CA VAL A 62 9.11 7.65 -10.67
C VAL A 62 10.48 7.69 -11.34
N GLU A 63 11.53 7.24 -10.65
CA GLU A 63 12.87 7.20 -11.23
C GLU A 63 12.99 6.18 -12.36
N GLN A 64 12.39 4.98 -12.21
CA GLN A 64 12.29 4.00 -13.30
C GLN A 64 11.56 4.56 -14.52
N LEU A 65 10.45 5.29 -14.32
CA LEU A 65 9.72 5.92 -15.41
C LEU A 65 10.57 6.97 -16.13
N ARG A 66 11.39 7.74 -15.40
CA ARG A 66 12.34 8.70 -16.00
C ARG A 66 13.38 8.00 -16.86
N CYS A 67 13.93 6.88 -16.40
CA CYS A 67 14.87 6.07 -17.17
C CYS A 67 14.21 5.48 -18.43
N ILE A 68 13.01 4.89 -18.30
CA ILE A 68 12.30 4.26 -19.43
C ILE A 68 11.97 5.29 -20.53
N THR A 69 11.59 6.51 -20.14
CA THR A 69 11.24 7.57 -21.08
C THR A 69 12.46 8.36 -21.58
N ASN A 70 13.68 7.99 -21.18
CA ASN A 70 14.92 8.70 -21.51
C ASN A 70 14.85 10.22 -21.26
N GLY A 71 14.11 10.63 -20.21
CA GLY A 71 13.90 12.05 -19.89
C GLY A 71 13.10 12.84 -20.93
N GLN A 72 12.44 12.19 -21.90
CA GLN A 72 11.56 12.88 -22.83
C GLN A 72 10.37 13.51 -22.09
N SER A 73 10.05 14.75 -22.44
CA SER A 73 8.89 15.45 -21.89
C SER A 73 7.60 14.76 -22.36
N THR A 74 6.93 14.08 -21.43
CA THR A 74 5.62 13.48 -21.67
C THR A 74 4.54 14.52 -21.54
N ASP A 75 3.79 14.71 -22.62
CA ASP A 75 2.65 15.61 -22.63
C ASP A 75 1.47 15.09 -21.78
N ALA A 76 0.57 16.00 -21.41
CA ALA A 76 -0.65 15.66 -20.68
C ALA A 76 -1.48 14.57 -21.38
N ALA A 77 -1.54 14.60 -22.71
CA ALA A 77 -2.24 13.58 -23.50
C ALA A 77 -1.60 12.18 -23.39
N PHE A 78 -0.28 12.11 -23.21
CA PHE A 78 0.42 10.84 -23.00
C PHE A 78 0.03 10.21 -21.66
N LEU A 79 -0.01 11.00 -20.59
CA LEU A 79 -0.39 10.51 -19.27
C LEU A 79 -1.84 10.10 -19.19
N LEU A 80 -2.73 10.76 -19.94
CA LEU A 80 -4.11 10.31 -20.05
C LEU A 80 -4.20 8.91 -20.69
N ARG A 81 -3.41 8.63 -21.74
CA ARG A 81 -3.35 7.30 -22.36
C ARG A 81 -2.72 6.26 -21.45
N VAL A 82 -1.68 6.61 -20.68
CA VAL A 82 -1.12 5.75 -19.62
C VAL A 82 -2.21 5.40 -18.60
N LYS A 83 -3.00 6.39 -18.14
CA LYS A 83 -4.12 6.16 -17.21
C LYS A 83 -5.16 5.22 -17.83
N GLU A 84 -5.54 5.42 -19.09
CA GLU A 84 -6.46 4.50 -19.79
C GLU A 84 -5.93 3.06 -19.85
N HIS A 85 -4.65 2.89 -20.19
CA HIS A 85 -4.01 1.58 -20.19
C HIS A 85 -3.99 0.97 -18.79
N TYR A 86 -3.66 1.75 -17.76
CA TYR A 86 -3.66 1.31 -16.37
C TYR A 86 -5.05 0.87 -15.92
N THR A 87 -6.09 1.67 -16.17
CA THR A 87 -7.49 1.34 -15.82
C THR A 87 -7.96 0.05 -16.50
N ARG A 88 -7.50 -0.24 -17.73
CA ARG A 88 -7.80 -1.51 -18.42
C ARG A 88 -7.12 -2.73 -17.81
N LEU A 89 -6.05 -2.56 -17.02
CA LEU A 89 -5.38 -3.66 -16.31
C LEU A 89 -6.08 -4.00 -14.98
N LEU A 90 -6.95 -3.13 -14.47
CA LEU A 90 -7.58 -3.27 -13.16
C LEU A 90 -8.81 -4.18 -13.02
N PRO A 91 -9.60 -4.55 -14.06
CA PRO A 91 -10.85 -5.31 -13.88
C PRO A 91 -10.69 -6.64 -13.13
N ASP A 92 -9.63 -7.39 -13.40
CA ASP A 92 -9.35 -8.67 -12.75
C ASP A 92 -8.28 -8.55 -11.65
N TYR A 93 -7.82 -7.33 -11.35
CA TYR A 93 -6.71 -7.11 -10.45
C TYR A 93 -7.18 -7.07 -8.99
N PRO A 94 -6.65 -7.95 -8.12
CA PRO A 94 -7.04 -7.94 -6.72
C PRO A 94 -6.58 -6.65 -6.04
N ARG A 95 -7.49 -5.99 -5.31
CA ARG A 95 -7.23 -4.70 -4.63
C ARG A 95 -7.07 -3.53 -5.60
N PHE A 96 -7.85 -3.53 -6.69
CA PHE A 96 -7.86 -2.45 -7.68
C PHE A 96 -8.00 -1.05 -7.07
N GLU A 97 -8.77 -0.89 -5.98
CA GLU A 97 -8.98 0.41 -5.29
C GLU A 97 -7.66 1.02 -4.78
N ILE A 98 -6.78 0.18 -4.24
CA ILE A 98 -5.50 0.62 -3.69
C ILE A 98 -4.51 0.85 -4.82
N ALA A 99 -4.54 -0.01 -5.85
CA ALA A 99 -3.73 0.15 -7.04
C ALA A 99 -4.06 1.45 -7.79
N GLU A 100 -5.34 1.84 -7.86
CA GLU A 100 -5.77 3.10 -8.45
C GLU A 100 -5.25 4.31 -7.66
N SER A 101 -5.27 4.22 -6.33
CA SER A 101 -4.74 5.27 -5.44
C SER A 101 -3.23 5.48 -5.61
N PHE A 102 -2.48 4.45 -6.01
CA PHE A 102 -1.03 4.51 -6.24
C PHE A 102 -0.65 5.28 -7.52
N LEU A 103 -1.53 5.33 -8.52
CA LEU A 103 -1.27 5.97 -9.81
C LEU A 103 -1.07 7.49 -9.68
N THR A 104 -1.89 8.14 -8.84
CA THR A 104 -1.88 9.59 -8.66
C THR A 104 -0.52 10.12 -8.19
N PRO A 105 0.04 9.68 -7.04
CA PRO A 105 1.33 10.16 -6.58
C PRO A 105 2.48 9.80 -7.53
N CYS A 106 2.44 8.65 -8.20
CA CYS A 106 3.45 8.31 -9.23
C CYS A 106 3.40 9.28 -10.41
N THR A 107 2.21 9.63 -10.87
CA THR A 107 2.04 10.56 -12.00
C THR A 107 2.45 11.98 -11.62
N VAL A 108 2.11 12.42 -10.40
CA VAL A 108 2.54 13.73 -9.87
C VAL A 108 4.05 13.78 -9.71
N GLY A 109 4.67 12.78 -9.09
CA GLY A 109 6.12 12.72 -8.90
C GLY A 109 6.90 12.65 -10.23
N TYR A 110 6.30 12.02 -11.24
CA TYR A 110 6.85 12.00 -12.59
C TYR A 110 6.74 13.37 -13.29
N LEU A 111 5.65 14.11 -13.08
CA LEU A 111 5.37 15.41 -13.71
C LEU A 111 6.04 16.62 -13.05
N THR A 112 6.38 16.55 -11.76
CA THR A 112 6.88 17.70 -10.97
C THR A 112 8.26 18.22 -11.38
N THR A 113 8.81 17.76 -12.51
CA THR A 113 9.89 18.48 -13.18
C THR A 113 9.40 19.67 -14.02
N ALA A 114 8.11 19.80 -14.43
CA ALA A 114 7.68 21.01 -15.17
C ALA A 114 6.17 21.33 -15.39
N ARG A 115 5.15 20.57 -14.94
CA ARG A 115 3.75 20.89 -15.38
C ARG A 115 2.60 20.45 -14.46
N LEU A 116 1.52 21.23 -14.48
CA LEU A 116 0.22 20.94 -13.85
C LEU A 116 -0.46 19.73 -14.50
N LEU A 117 -1.15 18.91 -13.68
CA LEU A 117 -1.98 17.80 -14.16
C LEU A 117 -3.11 18.32 -15.07
N PRO A 118 -3.46 17.61 -16.16
CA PRO A 118 -4.63 17.95 -16.96
C PRO A 118 -5.93 17.90 -16.13
N SER A 119 -6.85 18.81 -16.44
CA SER A 119 -8.18 18.89 -15.83
C SER A 119 -8.89 17.53 -15.89
N GLY A 120 -9.32 16.97 -14.76
CA GLY A 120 -10.00 15.68 -14.69
C GLY A 120 -9.09 14.46 -14.46
N PHE A 121 -7.76 14.61 -14.44
CA PHE A 121 -6.84 13.50 -14.10
C PHE A 121 -7.10 12.94 -12.69
N LEU A 122 -7.38 13.83 -11.75
CA LEU A 122 -7.73 13.54 -10.35
C LEU A 122 -9.20 13.18 -10.15
N SER A 123 -10.00 13.01 -11.22
CA SER A 123 -11.34 12.45 -11.07
C SER A 123 -11.18 10.99 -10.67
N LEU A 124 -11.10 10.78 -9.36
CA LEU A 124 -11.05 9.53 -8.63
C LEU A 124 -12.49 9.01 -8.51
N ALA A 125 -13.20 8.96 -9.64
CA ALA A 125 -14.33 8.06 -9.73
C ALA A 125 -13.67 6.69 -9.72
N LEU A 126 -13.66 6.02 -8.56
CA LEU A 126 -13.33 4.60 -8.46
C LEU A 126 -13.92 3.94 -9.71
N SER A 127 -13.06 3.57 -10.67
CA SER A 127 -13.54 3.24 -12.02
C SER A 127 -14.46 2.03 -11.99
N GLN A 128 -14.52 1.33 -10.85
CA GLN A 128 -15.46 0.29 -10.55
C GLN A 128 -16.25 0.69 -9.30
N SER A 129 -17.58 0.70 -9.42
CA SER A 129 -18.44 0.60 -8.25
C SER A 129 -18.09 -0.70 -7.54
N ALA A 130 -17.45 -0.62 -6.38
CA ALA A 130 -17.03 -1.78 -5.62
C ALA A 130 -18.25 -2.66 -5.31
N ALA A 131 -18.38 -3.79 -6.02
CA ALA A 131 -19.23 -4.85 -5.55
C ALA A 131 -18.59 -5.37 -4.26
N PHE A 132 -19.27 -5.17 -3.13
CA PHE A 132 -18.82 -5.65 -1.83
C PHE A 132 -18.53 -7.16 -1.91
N VAL A 133 -17.26 -7.54 -1.82
CA VAL A 133 -16.88 -8.95 -1.73
C VAL A 133 -17.00 -9.37 -0.25
N PRO A 134 -17.95 -10.25 0.11
CA PRO A 134 -18.11 -10.66 1.50
C PRO A 134 -16.86 -11.39 1.99
N PHE A 135 -16.43 -11.08 3.22
CA PHE A 135 -15.31 -11.76 3.88
C PHE A 135 -15.53 -13.29 3.85
N PRO A 136 -14.54 -14.08 3.39
CA PRO A 136 -14.66 -15.54 3.43
C PRO A 136 -14.81 -16.00 4.88
N ALA A 137 -15.76 -16.90 5.15
CA ALA A 137 -16.12 -17.33 6.50
C ALA A 137 -14.93 -17.84 7.34
N ARG A 138 -13.88 -18.37 6.70
CA ARG A 138 -12.64 -18.85 7.34
C ARG A 138 -11.83 -17.76 8.07
N TRP A 139 -12.08 -16.48 7.79
CA TRP A 139 -11.39 -15.34 8.42
C TRP A 139 -12.19 -14.72 9.57
N ARG A 140 -13.36 -15.28 9.92
CA ARG A 140 -14.10 -14.87 11.11
C ARG A 140 -13.41 -15.44 12.35
N LYS A 141 -12.55 -14.65 12.99
CA LYS A 141 -12.13 -14.93 14.37
C LYS A 141 -13.35 -14.73 15.27
N THR A 142 -14.02 -15.80 15.66
CA THR A 142 -15.10 -15.75 16.66
C THR A 142 -14.47 -15.50 18.03
N PHE A 143 -14.48 -14.24 18.47
CA PHE A 143 -14.19 -13.93 19.87
C PHE A 143 -15.39 -14.36 20.71
N THR A 144 -15.36 -15.57 21.26
CA THR A 144 -16.33 -15.97 22.29
C THR A 144 -16.00 -15.23 23.58
N ARG A 145 -16.82 -14.23 23.94
CA ARG A 145 -16.73 -13.55 25.23
C ARG A 145 -17.29 -14.48 26.31
N SER A 146 -16.43 -15.28 26.96
CA SER A 146 -16.80 -15.99 28.19
C SER A 146 -17.06 -14.96 29.30
N ARG A 147 -18.13 -15.16 30.06
CA ARG A 147 -18.57 -14.26 31.15
C ARG A 147 -17.66 -14.32 32.40
N LEU A 148 -16.56 -15.07 32.32
CA LEU A 148 -15.50 -15.19 33.31
C LEU A 148 -14.15 -15.16 32.57
N GLY A 149 -13.55 -13.96 32.46
CA GLY A 149 -12.18 -13.76 31.98
C GLY A 149 -11.90 -14.14 30.51
N ILE A 150 -11.07 -13.35 29.85
CA ILE A 150 -10.45 -13.78 28.59
C ILE A 150 -9.45 -14.87 28.96
N SER A 151 -9.85 -16.14 28.85
CA SER A 151 -8.89 -17.25 28.92
C SER A 151 -8.23 -17.37 27.55
N THR A 152 -7.10 -16.70 27.39
CA THR A 152 -6.09 -17.08 26.40
C THR A 152 -5.43 -18.35 26.91
N ASP A 153 -5.70 -19.47 26.23
CA ASP A 153 -4.97 -20.72 26.44
C ASP A 153 -3.57 -20.57 25.81
N ALA A 154 -2.74 -19.77 26.46
CA ALA A 154 -1.31 -19.63 26.27
C ALA A 154 -0.77 -18.86 27.49
N ARG A 155 -0.01 -19.58 28.31
CA ARG A 155 0.67 -19.13 29.54
C ARG A 155 1.35 -17.75 29.39
N TYR A 156 0.63 -16.69 29.66
CA TYR A 156 1.18 -15.36 29.93
C TYR A 156 0.96 -15.05 31.42
N GLN A 157 1.83 -15.57 32.28
CA GLN A 157 1.96 -15.06 33.64
C GLN A 157 2.68 -13.71 33.55
N ARG A 158 1.95 -12.61 33.82
CA ARG A 158 2.56 -11.31 34.11
C ARG A 158 3.59 -11.47 35.24
N PRO A 159 4.82 -10.95 35.14
CA PRO A 159 5.63 -10.74 36.33
C PRO A 159 4.93 -9.68 37.19
N ALA A 160 4.69 -10.01 38.46
CA ALA A 160 4.07 -9.11 39.43
C ALA A 160 4.93 -7.85 39.58
N ALA A 161 4.29 -6.67 39.49
CA ALA A 161 4.92 -5.40 39.78
C ALA A 161 5.39 -5.38 41.24
N ALA A 162 6.68 -5.08 41.45
CA ALA A 162 7.22 -4.83 42.77
C ALA A 162 6.54 -3.59 43.39
N PRO A 163 6.14 -3.63 44.67
CA PRO A 163 5.49 -2.48 45.30
C PRO A 163 6.50 -1.34 45.49
N ALA A 164 6.07 -0.14 45.12
CA ALA A 164 6.75 1.10 45.43
C ALA A 164 6.80 1.29 46.95
N LEU A 165 8.00 1.30 47.53
CA LEU A 165 8.21 1.76 48.89
C LEU A 165 8.21 3.29 48.86
N ALA A 166 7.24 3.85 49.56
CA ALA A 166 7.26 5.23 50.02
C ALA A 166 8.19 5.33 51.24
N GLU A 167 9.21 6.18 51.15
CA GLU A 167 9.58 7.21 52.14
C GLU A 167 10.40 8.29 51.42
#